data_AF-A0A4R7RKG4-F1
#
_entry.id   AF-A0A4R7RKG4-F1
#
_cell.length_a   1.000
_cell.length_b   1.000
_cell.length_c   1.000
_cell.angle_alpha   90.00
_cell.angle_beta   90.00
_cell.angle_gamma   90.00
#
_symmetry.space_group_name_H-M   'P 1'
#
loop_
_entity.id
_entity.type
_entity.pdbx_description
1 polymer ?
#
loop_
_entity_poly.entity_id
_entity_poly.type
_entity_poly.pdbx_seq_one_letter_code
_entity_poly.pdbx_strand_id
1 'polypeptide(L)'
;MSKTHPNKSKAAKKLASASKPTGKTAAKKAAVKAPSKKTAAKSASTPKTVTKKQTAKKAPVAQKAPAKKAPPVIKKVAAKNAVPVKKAVVGKKTAPVKKSAPTKKAAPQAKKAAAPPLPAAKKQVAKPASTKAAAPAKPAIAPVESAKPVVPSTSNLPTAPTPVAKSSAKTTAKQAPAVVIQEPIAPPKPPVISDEKPVANKSGALFFDSHMHTPLCKHAAGEPEEYAAQGLKSGLKGIIFTCHCPMPDGFWPSVRMSDSEFDTYVSIVDRAAQAYRGKLDVCLGLESEFFPGHEKWIENLHKRADFDYILGGLHWQSKDYLAKFETGTIENFRRSYFEHLAQSAESGLYDCLAHPDLVKNYHPDSWCFAIIKNTVTTVLDRIAKTGVAMELNSSGLNKSYSEMNPGNEMLRMMAERKIPIVIGSDAHKPSRVGEHFITALNNLSESGYEEVSYFQKRQRIDLKISDVLASIRKAIDNNS
;
A
#
# COMPACT_ATOMS: atom_id res chain seq x y z
N MET A 1 73.84 24.20 24.03
CA MET A 1 72.99 25.42 24.13
C MET A 1 71.54 24.93 24.07
N SER A 2 70.79 24.95 25.18
CA SER A 2 70.13 26.12 25.79
C SER A 2 68.85 26.50 25.03
N LYS A 3 67.64 26.49 25.62
CA LYS A 3 67.20 26.04 26.97
C LYS A 3 65.65 25.93 27.01
N THR A 4 65.11 24.94 27.72
CA THR A 4 64.04 25.01 28.76
C THR A 4 62.98 26.13 28.69
N HIS A 5 61.70 25.99 29.04
CA HIS A 5 60.77 24.93 29.50
C HIS A 5 59.48 25.69 30.02
N PRO A 6 58.44 25.04 30.58
CA PRO A 6 57.10 25.63 30.78
C PRO A 6 56.79 26.06 32.23
N ASN A 7 55.54 26.50 32.47
CA ASN A 7 54.82 26.35 33.75
C ASN A 7 53.29 26.24 33.46
N LYS A 8 52.49 25.38 34.10
CA LYS A 8 52.00 25.33 35.51
C LYS A 8 51.19 26.60 35.88
N SER A 9 50.07 26.57 36.63
CA SER A 9 49.53 25.56 37.57
C SER A 9 47.98 25.66 37.70
N LYS A 10 47.23 24.62 38.11
CA LYS A 10 46.58 24.43 39.45
C LYS A 10 46.15 25.72 40.20
N ALA A 11 45.04 25.78 40.96
CA ALA A 11 43.90 24.87 41.20
C ALA A 11 42.78 25.60 42.02
N ALA A 12 41.65 24.91 42.27
CA ALA A 12 40.43 25.46 42.89
C ALA A 12 40.45 25.66 44.42
N LYS A 13 39.60 26.58 44.91
CA LYS A 13 38.79 26.58 46.18
C LYS A 13 38.10 27.96 46.33
N LYS A 14 37.09 28.22 47.17
CA LYS A 14 35.87 27.53 47.69
C LYS A 14 35.23 28.51 48.72
N LEU A 15 33.92 28.43 48.97
CA LEU A 15 33.13 29.14 50.01
C LEU A 15 32.83 30.64 49.76
N ALA A 16 31.77 31.25 50.33
CA ALA A 16 30.43 30.79 50.79
C ALA A 16 29.58 32.01 51.23
N SER A 17 28.26 31.79 51.44
CA SER A 17 27.31 32.66 52.20
C SER A 17 26.94 34.03 51.59
N ALA A 18 25.81 34.67 51.90
CA ALA A 18 24.48 34.19 52.34
C ALA A 18 23.44 35.36 52.31
N SER A 19 22.17 35.01 52.52
CA SER A 19 21.11 35.85 53.15
C SER A 19 20.24 36.78 52.29
N LYS A 20 18.94 36.68 52.59
CA LYS A 20 17.81 37.54 52.18
C LYS A 20 17.78 38.86 52.99
N PRO A 21 16.85 39.78 52.67
CA PRO A 21 15.58 39.85 53.42
C PRO A 21 14.35 39.86 52.46
N THR A 22 13.15 39.30 52.67
CA THR A 22 12.16 39.30 53.78
C THR A 22 11.67 40.68 54.21
N GLY A 23 10.39 41.06 54.13
CA GLY A 23 9.18 40.40 53.60
C GLY A 23 7.91 40.88 54.33
N LYS A 24 6.71 40.47 53.84
CA LYS A 24 5.37 40.64 54.48
C LYS A 24 4.90 42.12 54.60
N THR A 25 3.60 42.45 54.73
CA THR A 25 2.50 41.73 55.41
C THR A 25 1.11 42.19 54.93
N ALA A 26 0.11 41.29 54.98
CA ALA A 26 -1.32 41.52 55.32
C ALA A 26 -2.18 42.58 54.58
N ALA A 27 -3.53 42.51 54.55
CA ALA A 27 -4.55 41.46 54.74
C ALA A 27 -5.94 42.11 54.49
N LYS A 28 -7.04 41.33 54.62
CA LYS A 28 -8.47 41.78 54.74
C LYS A 28 -9.09 42.37 53.45
N LYS A 29 -10.43 42.33 53.25
CA LYS A 29 -11.53 41.42 53.66
C LYS A 29 -12.79 41.85 52.88
N ALA A 30 -13.85 41.03 52.93
CA ALA A 30 -15.22 41.28 52.43
C ALA A 30 -15.33 41.38 50.89
N ALA A 31 -16.14 40.60 50.15
CA ALA A 31 -17.45 39.96 50.36
C ALA A 31 -18.68 40.86 50.08
N VAL A 32 -19.74 40.17 49.64
CA VAL A 32 -21.18 40.52 49.71
C VAL A 32 -21.87 40.98 48.40
N LYS A 33 -22.96 40.26 48.10
CA LYS A 33 -24.17 40.59 47.28
C LYS A 33 -24.09 40.57 45.75
N ALA A 34 -24.77 39.56 45.20
CA ALA A 34 -25.68 39.75 44.08
C ALA A 34 -26.80 40.75 44.42
N PRO A 35 -27.51 41.25 43.39
CA PRO A 35 -28.96 41.23 43.47
C PRO A 35 -29.57 40.42 42.32
N SER A 36 -30.42 39.46 42.69
CA SER A 36 -31.49 38.99 41.84
C SER A 36 -32.68 39.96 41.90
N LYS A 37 -33.35 40.19 40.76
CA LYS A 37 -34.80 40.47 40.60
C LYS A 37 -35.08 40.74 39.11
N LYS A 38 -35.99 39.96 38.49
CA LYS A 38 -37.42 40.32 38.21
C LYS A 38 -37.53 41.40 37.10
N THR A 39 -38.47 41.35 36.15
CA THR A 39 -39.72 40.57 36.05
C THR A 39 -40.29 40.60 34.63
N ALA A 40 -41.14 39.63 34.29
CA ALA A 40 -42.36 39.77 33.45
C ALA A 40 -42.21 40.19 31.96
N ALA A 41 -43.13 39.84 31.04
CA ALA A 41 -44.22 38.85 31.07
C ALA A 41 -44.72 38.52 29.65
N LYS A 42 -45.40 37.37 29.52
CA LYS A 42 -46.61 37.05 28.72
C LYS A 42 -46.90 37.94 27.49
N SER A 43 -47.10 37.36 26.31
CA SER A 43 -48.35 36.68 25.89
C SER A 43 -48.06 35.81 24.64
N ALA A 44 -48.59 34.61 24.38
CA ALA A 44 -49.69 33.79 24.92
C ALA A 44 -51.14 34.22 24.62
N SER A 45 -51.64 33.94 23.40
CA SER A 45 -53.03 33.46 23.22
C SER A 45 -53.24 32.63 21.94
N THR A 46 -53.41 31.32 22.14
CA THR A 46 -54.23 30.37 21.36
C THR A 46 -55.73 30.78 21.31
N PRO A 47 -56.68 29.95 20.83
CA PRO A 47 -56.71 29.03 19.67
C PRO A 47 -58.00 29.28 18.81
N LYS A 48 -58.28 28.43 17.80
CA LYS A 48 -59.65 27.89 17.61
C LYS A 48 -59.72 26.63 16.74
N THR A 49 -60.26 25.57 17.34
CA THR A 49 -60.78 24.35 16.71
C THR A 49 -62.16 24.60 16.06
N VAL A 50 -62.67 23.68 15.22
CA VAL A 50 -64.02 23.01 15.34
C VAL A 50 -64.44 22.24 14.06
N THR A 51 -64.25 20.91 14.12
CA THR A 51 -65.11 19.76 13.67
C THR A 51 -65.83 19.61 12.30
N LYS A 52 -65.66 18.37 11.77
CA LYS A 52 -66.67 17.38 11.27
C LYS A 52 -67.68 17.70 10.14
N LYS A 53 -67.59 16.92 9.05
CA LYS A 53 -68.49 15.79 8.63
C LYS A 53 -67.89 15.15 7.35
N GLN A 54 -67.63 13.84 7.22
CA GLN A 54 -68.50 12.65 7.17
C GLN A 54 -69.57 12.62 6.05
N THR A 55 -69.26 11.89 4.97
CA THR A 55 -70.08 10.88 4.24
C THR A 55 -69.20 10.29 3.11
N ALA A 56 -69.32 9.07 2.59
CA ALA A 56 -69.68 7.72 3.05
C ALA A 56 -69.84 6.84 1.79
N LYS A 57 -69.16 5.68 1.74
CA LYS A 57 -69.44 4.48 0.91
C LYS A 57 -69.53 4.59 -0.63
N LYS A 58 -68.60 3.90 -1.31
CA LYS A 58 -68.92 2.71 -2.13
C LYS A 58 -67.70 1.81 -2.31
N ALA A 59 -67.95 0.51 -2.41
CA ALA A 59 -67.01 -0.59 -2.65
C ALA A 59 -67.82 -1.75 -3.28
N PRO A 60 -67.21 -2.88 -3.69
CA PRO A 60 -65.89 -3.09 -4.29
C PRO A 60 -65.99 -3.74 -5.69
N VAL A 61 -64.88 -3.80 -6.45
CA VAL A 61 -64.72 -4.80 -7.52
C VAL A 61 -63.35 -5.46 -7.36
N ALA A 62 -63.32 -6.79 -7.38
CA ALA A 62 -62.12 -7.58 -7.15
C ALA A 62 -61.33 -7.80 -8.44
N GLN A 63 -59.98 -7.84 -8.35
CA GLN A 63 -59.17 -8.66 -9.25
C GLN A 63 -57.80 -9.05 -8.65
N LYS A 64 -57.68 -10.37 -8.42
CA LYS A 64 -56.50 -11.24 -8.40
C LYS A 64 -55.11 -10.67 -8.03
N ALA A 65 -54.54 -11.25 -6.97
CA ALA A 65 -53.10 -11.23 -6.71
C ALA A 65 -52.30 -11.97 -7.80
N PRO A 66 -51.08 -11.49 -8.16
CA PRO A 66 -50.12 -12.28 -8.93
C PRO A 66 -49.38 -13.29 -8.03
N ALA A 67 -49.12 -14.47 -8.56
CA ALA A 67 -48.60 -15.61 -7.80
C ALA A 67 -47.11 -15.49 -7.42
N LYS A 68 -46.73 -16.18 -6.34
CA LYS A 68 -45.34 -16.49 -6.00
C LYS A 68 -44.67 -17.20 -7.18
N LYS A 69 -43.60 -16.63 -7.75
CA LYS A 69 -42.72 -17.37 -8.67
C LYS A 69 -41.70 -18.18 -7.85
N ALA A 70 -41.74 -19.50 -8.03
CA ALA A 70 -40.74 -20.42 -7.51
C ALA A 70 -39.39 -20.25 -8.24
N PRO A 71 -38.25 -20.61 -7.61
CA PRO A 71 -36.96 -20.60 -8.29
C PRO A 71 -36.88 -21.66 -9.41
N PRO A 72 -36.09 -21.42 -10.48
CA PRO A 72 -35.97 -22.37 -11.57
C PRO A 72 -35.19 -23.62 -11.16
N VAL A 73 -35.80 -24.78 -11.39
CA VAL A 73 -35.13 -26.08 -11.32
C VAL A 73 -34.29 -26.27 -12.59
N ILE A 74 -32.96 -26.37 -12.45
CA ILE A 74 -32.09 -26.88 -13.52
C ILE A 74 -31.61 -28.28 -13.13
N LYS A 75 -31.70 -29.21 -14.08
CA LYS A 75 -31.57 -30.65 -13.88
C LYS A 75 -30.12 -31.07 -13.65
N LYS A 76 -29.91 -32.03 -12.73
CA LYS A 76 -28.68 -32.83 -12.66
C LYS A 76 -28.48 -33.59 -13.98
N VAL A 77 -27.28 -33.52 -14.55
CA VAL A 77 -26.79 -34.52 -15.52
C VAL A 77 -26.07 -35.63 -14.74
N ALA A 78 -26.26 -36.87 -15.16
CA ALA A 78 -25.88 -38.05 -14.38
C ALA A 78 -24.39 -38.42 -14.53
N ALA A 79 -23.79 -38.87 -13.42
CA ALA A 79 -22.51 -39.59 -13.43
C ALA A 79 -22.76 -41.11 -13.34
N LYS A 80 -22.06 -41.85 -14.21
CA LYS A 80 -21.92 -43.31 -14.28
C LYS A 80 -20.53 -43.55 -14.92
N ASN A 81 -19.63 -44.41 -14.44
CA ASN A 81 -19.74 -45.54 -13.53
C ASN A 81 -18.52 -45.63 -12.55
N ALA A 82 -18.75 -46.17 -11.35
CA ALA A 82 -17.76 -47.02 -10.64
C ALA A 82 -18.08 -48.49 -11.02
N VAL A 83 -17.34 -49.55 -10.70
CA VAL A 83 -16.73 -50.08 -9.45
C VAL A 83 -15.88 -51.33 -9.88
N PRO A 84 -15.33 -52.23 -9.00
CA PRO A 84 -14.98 -52.21 -7.56
C PRO A 84 -13.48 -52.62 -7.32
N VAL A 85 -12.91 -52.77 -6.11
CA VAL A 85 -13.04 -53.94 -5.19
C VAL A 85 -12.28 -53.76 -3.85
N LYS A 86 -12.98 -54.01 -2.71
CA LYS A 86 -12.59 -54.48 -1.33
C LYS A 86 -11.45 -53.74 -0.55
N LYS A 87 -11.66 -53.27 0.71
CA LYS A 87 -11.81 -53.99 2.03
C LYS A 87 -10.54 -54.83 2.39
N ALA A 88 -10.00 -54.83 3.62
CA ALA A 88 -10.65 -54.72 4.94
C ALA A 88 -9.77 -54.07 6.07
N VAL A 89 -10.22 -54.20 7.33
CA VAL A 89 -9.77 -53.53 8.58
C VAL A 89 -9.02 -54.53 9.52
N VAL A 90 -8.45 -54.01 10.65
CA VAL A 90 -7.82 -54.68 11.84
C VAL A 90 -6.27 -54.63 11.80
N GLY A 91 -5.53 -54.30 12.88
CA GLY A 91 -5.86 -53.79 14.22
C GLY A 91 -4.68 -53.91 15.23
N LYS A 92 -4.68 -53.07 16.30
CA LYS A 92 -3.88 -53.13 17.56
C LYS A 92 -2.33 -53.23 17.55
N LYS A 93 -1.72 -52.23 18.23
CA LYS A 93 -0.62 -52.28 19.23
C LYS A 93 0.46 -53.39 19.17
N THR A 94 1.73 -52.96 19.10
CA THR A 94 2.76 -53.16 20.16
C THR A 94 3.96 -52.21 19.95
N ALA A 95 4.81 -52.05 20.97
CA ALA A 95 6.00 -51.19 20.99
C ALA A 95 7.28 -52.01 21.32
N PRO A 96 8.41 -51.47 21.85
CA PRO A 96 9.53 -51.01 21.02
C PRO A 96 10.92 -51.56 21.43
N VAL A 97 11.90 -51.50 20.51
CA VAL A 97 13.36 -51.67 20.78
C VAL A 97 14.11 -50.70 19.85
N LYS A 98 14.84 -49.63 20.23
CA LYS A 98 15.76 -49.26 21.34
C LYS A 98 17.25 -49.59 21.04
N LYS A 99 18.12 -48.58 21.19
CA LYS A 99 19.60 -48.53 20.98
C LYS A 99 20.04 -48.39 19.51
N SER A 100 21.10 -47.66 19.16
CA SER A 100 22.02 -46.77 19.93
C SER A 100 22.75 -45.77 19.01
N ALA A 101 23.36 -44.73 19.58
CA ALA A 101 24.03 -43.63 18.88
C ALA A 101 25.40 -44.00 18.24
N PRO A 102 25.91 -43.18 17.31
CA PRO A 102 27.33 -43.15 16.95
C PRO A 102 28.08 -41.96 17.59
N THR A 103 29.33 -42.20 17.99
CA THR A 103 30.29 -41.21 18.49
C THR A 103 31.21 -40.66 17.39
N LYS A 104 31.88 -39.53 17.66
CA LYS A 104 32.74 -38.77 16.72
C LYS A 104 34.08 -39.48 16.41
N LYS A 105 34.60 -39.34 15.17
CA LYS A 105 35.84 -38.54 14.85
C LYS A 105 36.35 -38.64 13.38
N ALA A 106 36.74 -37.46 12.86
CA ALA A 106 37.89 -37.12 11.97
C ALA A 106 38.25 -37.90 10.67
N ALA A 107 38.19 -37.17 9.53
CA ALA A 107 39.27 -36.83 8.54
C ALA A 107 40.46 -37.81 8.29
N PRO A 108 41.04 -37.92 7.04
CA PRO A 108 41.45 -36.76 6.21
C PRO A 108 41.44 -36.85 4.65
N GLN A 109 41.59 -35.66 4.03
CA GLN A 109 42.17 -35.24 2.72
C GLN A 109 42.35 -36.24 1.53
N ALA A 110 41.96 -35.80 0.30
CA ALA A 110 42.87 -35.67 -0.86
C ALA A 110 42.26 -35.08 -2.17
N LYS A 111 43.00 -34.14 -2.78
CA LYS A 111 43.23 -33.87 -4.23
C LYS A 111 42.13 -33.33 -5.18
N LYS A 112 42.59 -32.41 -6.06
CA LYS A 112 41.91 -31.84 -7.24
C LYS A 112 41.76 -32.86 -8.37
N ALA A 113 40.74 -32.67 -9.22
CA ALA A 113 40.70 -33.18 -10.59
C ALA A 113 40.05 -32.15 -11.53
N ALA A 114 40.52 -32.07 -12.78
CA ALA A 114 40.01 -31.17 -13.82
C ALA A 114 39.11 -31.93 -14.82
N ALA A 115 38.37 -31.20 -15.66
CA ALA A 115 37.40 -31.74 -16.60
C ALA A 115 38.03 -32.48 -17.81
N PRO A 116 37.36 -33.52 -18.36
CA PRO A 116 37.66 -34.11 -19.66
C PRO A 116 36.71 -33.59 -20.79
N PRO A 117 37.06 -33.79 -22.08
CA PRO A 117 36.48 -33.02 -23.21
C PRO A 117 35.38 -33.73 -24.02
N LEU A 118 34.73 -32.95 -24.91
CA LEU A 118 33.80 -33.40 -25.96
C LEU A 118 34.53 -34.13 -27.11
N PRO A 119 33.93 -35.19 -27.71
CA PRO A 119 34.38 -35.79 -28.97
C PRO A 119 33.60 -35.27 -30.19
N ALA A 120 34.17 -35.45 -31.39
CA ALA A 120 33.55 -35.05 -32.66
C ALA A 120 33.69 -36.10 -33.80
N ALA A 121 32.74 -36.03 -34.74
CA ALA A 121 32.78 -36.44 -36.15
C ALA A 121 32.64 -37.93 -36.58
N LYS A 122 31.60 -38.20 -37.39
CA LYS A 122 31.60 -38.66 -38.83
C LYS A 122 30.15 -39.04 -39.23
N LYS A 123 29.51 -38.59 -40.33
CA LYS A 123 29.75 -38.55 -41.81
C LYS A 123 29.21 -39.76 -42.60
N GLN A 124 28.14 -39.54 -43.38
CA GLN A 124 27.70 -40.14 -44.67
C GLN A 124 26.49 -39.27 -45.13
N VAL A 125 26.41 -38.54 -46.25
CA VAL A 125 26.74 -38.71 -47.69
C VAL A 125 25.64 -39.42 -48.51
N ALA A 126 24.87 -38.63 -49.26
CA ALA A 126 24.27 -38.99 -50.55
C ALA A 126 23.93 -37.72 -51.38
N LYS A 127 24.22 -37.73 -52.68
CA LYS A 127 23.82 -36.75 -53.71
C LYS A 127 23.82 -37.48 -55.07
N PRO A 128 23.00 -37.08 -56.05
CA PRO A 128 23.39 -36.02 -57.00
C PRO A 128 22.26 -34.94 -57.09
N ALA A 129 22.26 -33.90 -57.95
CA ALA A 129 23.01 -33.68 -59.18
C ALA A 129 23.39 -32.18 -59.42
N SER A 130 22.86 -31.61 -60.51
CA SER A 130 23.36 -30.50 -61.36
C SER A 130 22.17 -29.91 -62.16
N THR A 131 22.11 -28.63 -62.55
CA THR A 131 22.95 -27.97 -63.59
C THR A 131 23.07 -26.43 -63.43
N LYS A 132 23.76 -25.76 -64.37
CA LYS A 132 24.29 -24.38 -64.33
C LYS A 132 23.34 -23.29 -64.85
N ALA A 133 23.52 -22.04 -64.40
CA ALA A 133 23.56 -20.80 -65.23
C ALA A 133 24.11 -19.59 -64.43
N ALA A 134 24.54 -18.51 -65.09
CA ALA A 134 25.26 -17.36 -64.49
C ALA A 134 24.51 -16.01 -64.61
N ALA A 135 25.06 -14.96 -63.98
CA ALA A 135 24.51 -13.60 -63.88
C ALA A 135 24.62 -12.78 -65.20
N PRO A 136 23.99 -11.58 -65.24
CA PRO A 136 24.82 -10.35 -65.30
C PRO A 136 24.35 -9.22 -64.34
N ALA A 137 24.95 -8.03 -64.47
CA ALA A 137 25.05 -7.01 -63.40
C ALA A 137 24.42 -5.62 -63.71
N LYS A 138 24.49 -4.75 -62.68
CA LYS A 138 24.32 -3.27 -62.57
C LYS A 138 24.15 -2.41 -63.85
N PRO A 139 23.55 -1.21 -63.66
CA PRO A 139 24.30 0.04 -63.89
C PRO A 139 24.35 0.98 -62.66
N ALA A 140 25.14 2.06 -62.73
CA ALA A 140 25.32 3.05 -61.66
C ALA A 140 25.78 4.44 -62.18
N ILE A 141 25.65 5.49 -61.34
CA ILE A 141 26.20 6.89 -61.46
C ILE A 141 25.44 7.77 -62.50
N ALA A 142 24.59 8.76 -62.14
CA ALA A 142 24.77 10.12 -61.51
C ALA A 142 25.27 11.22 -62.48
N PRO A 143 25.15 12.55 -62.22
CA PRO A 143 24.45 13.33 -61.16
C PRO A 143 23.52 14.46 -61.73
N VAL A 144 23.07 15.44 -60.90
CA VAL A 144 23.07 16.93 -61.14
C VAL A 144 22.00 17.73 -60.34
N GLU A 145 22.49 18.81 -59.73
CA GLU A 145 21.89 20.08 -59.24
C GLU A 145 20.81 20.25 -58.13
N SER A 146 21.05 21.35 -57.42
CA SER A 146 20.32 21.91 -56.28
C SER A 146 19.26 22.92 -56.74
N ALA A 147 18.12 22.98 -56.04
CA ALA A 147 17.21 24.13 -56.10
C ALA A 147 17.04 24.74 -54.70
N LYS A 148 17.17 26.07 -54.60
CA LYS A 148 16.98 26.88 -53.38
C LYS A 148 15.51 27.37 -53.27
N PRO A 149 15.06 27.89 -52.10
CA PRO A 149 13.65 27.89 -51.75
C PRO A 149 12.82 28.99 -52.42
N VAL A 150 11.53 28.70 -52.62
CA VAL A 150 10.52 29.67 -53.06
C VAL A 150 9.98 30.44 -51.86
N VAL A 151 10.00 31.77 -51.96
CA VAL A 151 9.36 32.72 -51.03
C VAL A 151 8.01 33.13 -51.60
N PRO A 152 6.95 33.25 -50.79
CA PRO A 152 5.86 34.18 -51.07
C PRO A 152 5.84 35.35 -50.08
N SER A 153 5.36 36.49 -50.58
CA SER A 153 5.41 37.81 -49.96
C SER A 153 4.48 38.01 -48.77
N THR A 154 4.88 38.94 -47.90
CA THR A 154 4.04 39.63 -46.91
C THR A 154 2.82 40.32 -47.53
N SER A 155 1.64 40.27 -46.88
CA SER A 155 0.98 41.46 -46.29
C SER A 155 -0.48 41.22 -45.84
N ASN A 156 -0.87 41.96 -44.80
CA ASN A 156 -2.22 42.42 -44.45
C ASN A 156 -3.29 41.46 -43.88
N LEU A 157 -3.46 41.59 -42.56
CA LEU A 157 -4.74 41.63 -41.82
C LEU A 157 -4.79 43.02 -41.12
N PRO A 158 -5.94 43.51 -40.58
CA PRO A 158 -7.30 42.93 -40.59
C PRO A 158 -8.40 43.91 -41.08
N THR A 159 -9.63 43.40 -41.29
CA THR A 159 -10.86 44.22 -41.25
C THR A 159 -11.98 43.44 -40.55
N ALA A 160 -12.77 44.13 -39.71
CA ALA A 160 -13.81 43.54 -38.87
C ALA A 160 -15.15 43.29 -39.61
N PRO A 161 -16.00 42.35 -39.13
CA PRO A 161 -17.39 42.26 -39.53
C PRO A 161 -18.36 42.80 -38.46
N THR A 162 -19.33 43.62 -38.89
CA THR A 162 -20.57 43.98 -38.19
C THR A 162 -21.77 43.32 -38.93
N PRO A 163 -23.01 43.25 -38.38
CA PRO A 163 -23.59 41.92 -38.16
C PRO A 163 -25.03 41.69 -38.71
N VAL A 164 -25.54 40.49 -38.41
CA VAL A 164 -26.96 40.07 -38.36
C VAL A 164 -27.64 39.63 -39.68
N ALA A 165 -27.96 38.33 -39.73
CA ALA A 165 -29.27 37.84 -40.15
C ALA A 165 -29.64 36.59 -39.32
N LYS A 166 -30.89 36.49 -38.85
CA LYS A 166 -31.36 35.40 -37.98
C LYS A 166 -31.88 34.23 -38.82
N SER A 167 -31.58 32.99 -38.40
CA SER A 167 -32.37 31.81 -38.75
C SER A 167 -32.55 30.92 -37.53
N SER A 168 -33.80 30.53 -37.25
CA SER A 168 -34.21 29.87 -36.02
C SER A 168 -34.21 28.34 -36.15
N ALA A 169 -33.33 27.66 -35.42
CA ALA A 169 -33.37 26.21 -35.23
C ALA A 169 -33.84 25.87 -33.80
N LYS A 170 -34.79 24.93 -33.71
CA LYS A 170 -35.56 24.63 -32.49
C LYS A 170 -34.87 23.52 -31.68
N THR A 171 -34.16 23.86 -30.60
CA THR A 171 -33.50 22.87 -29.73
C THR A 171 -34.43 22.34 -28.64
N THR A 172 -34.71 21.04 -28.68
CA THR A 172 -35.40 20.32 -27.59
C THR A 172 -34.39 19.91 -26.51
N ALA A 173 -34.35 20.67 -25.41
CA ALA A 173 -33.55 20.32 -24.24
C ALA A 173 -34.11 19.07 -23.55
N LYS A 174 -33.32 17.98 -23.52
CA LYS A 174 -33.64 16.77 -22.77
C LYS A 174 -33.01 16.88 -21.38
N GLN A 175 -33.82 16.99 -20.33
CA GLN A 175 -33.33 17.08 -18.96
C GLN A 175 -32.51 15.83 -18.59
N ALA A 176 -31.35 16.04 -17.98
CA ALA A 176 -30.61 14.98 -17.30
C ALA A 176 -31.35 14.58 -16.02
N PRO A 177 -31.36 13.28 -15.64
CA PRO A 177 -32.00 12.84 -14.41
C PRO A 177 -31.25 13.36 -13.18
N ALA A 178 -31.99 13.73 -12.13
CA ALA A 178 -31.41 14.20 -10.88
C ALA A 178 -30.61 13.08 -10.19
N VAL A 179 -29.41 13.41 -9.73
CA VAL A 179 -28.60 12.51 -8.90
C VAL A 179 -29.23 12.39 -7.53
N VAL A 180 -29.69 11.19 -7.18
CA VAL A 180 -30.18 10.88 -5.84
C VAL A 180 -28.97 10.69 -4.92
N ILE A 181 -28.71 11.69 -4.07
CA ILE A 181 -27.74 11.55 -2.98
C ILE A 181 -28.34 10.58 -1.96
N GLN A 182 -27.71 9.42 -1.76
CA GLN A 182 -28.07 8.51 -0.68
C GLN A 182 -27.64 9.10 0.67
N GLU A 183 -28.46 8.89 1.70
CA GLU A 183 -28.10 9.25 3.07
C GLU A 183 -26.86 8.45 3.54
N PRO A 184 -26.06 8.99 4.48
CA PRO A 184 -24.88 8.30 5.00
C PRO A 184 -25.25 6.91 5.55
N ILE A 185 -24.54 5.88 5.08
CA ILE A 185 -24.69 4.53 5.59
C ILE A 185 -24.29 4.54 7.07
N ALA A 186 -25.23 4.24 7.96
CA ALA A 186 -24.95 4.12 9.38
C ALA A 186 -23.85 3.07 9.61
N PRO A 187 -22.86 3.34 10.49
CA PRO A 187 -21.73 2.45 10.68
C PRO A 187 -22.19 1.03 11.03
N PRO A 188 -21.58 -0.02 10.46
CA PRO A 188 -21.99 -1.39 10.70
C PRO A 188 -21.92 -1.70 12.20
N LYS A 189 -22.94 -2.40 12.69
CA LYS A 189 -22.99 -2.82 14.09
C LYS A 189 -21.78 -3.75 14.34
N PRO A 190 -20.92 -3.49 15.35
CA PRO A 190 -19.71 -4.29 15.53
C PRO A 190 -20.03 -5.78 15.63
N PRO A 191 -19.21 -6.66 15.04
CA PRO A 191 -19.36 -8.10 15.23
C PRO A 191 -19.27 -8.43 16.72
N VAL A 192 -20.09 -9.38 17.18
CA VAL A 192 -20.03 -9.86 18.56
C VAL A 192 -18.78 -10.71 18.71
N ILE A 193 -17.68 -10.06 19.10
CA ILE A 193 -16.45 -10.72 19.52
C ILE A 193 -16.79 -11.54 20.77
N SER A 194 -16.52 -12.85 20.74
CA SER A 194 -16.71 -13.73 21.90
C SER A 194 -15.92 -13.26 23.11
N ASP A 195 -16.51 -13.35 24.31
CA ASP A 195 -15.98 -12.87 25.60
C ASP A 195 -14.71 -13.61 26.12
N GLU A 196 -13.87 -14.13 25.24
CA GLU A 196 -12.55 -14.63 25.62
C GLU A 196 -11.68 -13.47 26.12
N LYS A 197 -11.41 -13.51 27.42
CA LYS A 197 -10.65 -12.47 28.12
C LYS A 197 -9.29 -12.26 27.46
N PRO A 198 -8.86 -11.00 27.25
CA PRO A 198 -7.52 -10.68 26.78
C PRO A 198 -6.42 -11.34 27.61
N VAL A 199 -5.76 -12.35 27.04
CA VAL A 199 -4.45 -12.80 27.52
C VAL A 199 -3.44 -11.79 26.98
N ALA A 200 -2.79 -11.05 27.89
CA ALA A 200 -1.71 -10.14 27.53
C ALA A 200 -0.59 -10.91 26.84
N ASN A 201 -0.02 -10.33 25.78
CA ASN A 201 1.03 -11.00 25.01
C ASN A 201 2.24 -11.31 25.91
N LYS A 202 2.59 -12.60 26.00
CA LYS A 202 3.86 -13.13 26.53
C LYS A 202 4.78 -13.61 25.40
N SER A 203 4.42 -13.37 24.14
CA SER A 203 5.09 -13.95 22.98
C SER A 203 6.52 -13.42 22.84
N GLY A 204 6.72 -12.14 23.12
CA GLY A 204 7.95 -11.44 22.81
C GLY A 204 8.11 -11.17 21.31
N ALA A 205 6.99 -11.14 20.57
CA ALA A 205 6.95 -10.67 19.19
C ALA A 205 7.49 -9.23 19.09
N LEU A 206 8.26 -8.94 18.04
CA LEU A 206 8.92 -7.64 17.87
C LEU A 206 8.38 -6.82 16.68
N PHE A 207 7.80 -7.49 15.69
CA PHE A 207 7.65 -6.94 14.33
C PHE A 207 6.21 -6.64 13.93
N PHE A 208 6.05 -5.80 12.91
CA PHE A 208 4.77 -5.28 12.43
C PHE A 208 4.54 -5.68 10.97
N ASP A 209 3.28 -5.93 10.60
CA ASP A 209 2.86 -5.83 9.21
C ASP A 209 2.44 -4.39 8.95
N SER A 210 3.14 -3.72 8.04
CA SER A 210 3.05 -2.27 7.85
C SER A 210 2.26 -1.86 6.59
N HIS A 211 1.61 -2.80 5.90
CA HIS A 211 0.77 -2.46 4.74
C HIS A 211 -0.49 -3.34 4.67
N MET A 212 -1.64 -2.74 4.98
CA MET A 212 -2.95 -3.38 4.79
C MET A 212 -4.09 -2.37 4.66
N HIS A 213 -5.19 -2.86 4.07
CA HIS A 213 -6.33 -2.06 3.66
C HIS A 213 -7.57 -2.29 4.52
N THR A 214 -8.57 -1.43 4.35
CA THR A 214 -9.90 -1.58 4.95
C THR A 214 -10.97 -1.58 3.85
N PRO A 215 -12.19 -2.08 4.08
CA PRO A 215 -13.28 -2.06 3.09
C PRO A 215 -13.60 -0.67 2.51
N LEU A 216 -13.14 0.42 3.17
CA LEU A 216 -13.26 1.77 2.65
C LEU A 216 -12.49 2.01 1.34
N CYS A 217 -11.47 1.19 0.99
CA CYS A 217 -10.86 1.21 -0.34
C CYS A 217 -11.71 0.54 -1.43
N LYS A 218 -12.90 0.02 -1.11
CA LYS A 218 -13.86 -0.63 -2.03
C LYS A 218 -13.39 -1.94 -2.68
N HIS A 219 -12.16 -2.38 -2.44
CA HIS A 219 -11.62 -3.65 -2.97
C HIS A 219 -10.89 -4.51 -1.92
N ALA A 220 -10.97 -4.14 -0.64
CA ALA A 220 -10.63 -5.00 0.49
C ALA A 220 -11.90 -5.50 1.21
N ALA A 221 -11.76 -6.58 1.98
CA ALA A 221 -12.81 -7.17 2.80
C ALA A 221 -12.34 -7.40 4.24
N GLY A 222 -13.28 -7.63 5.16
CA GLY A 222 -13.06 -7.89 6.59
C GLY A 222 -12.97 -6.63 7.44
N GLU A 223 -13.43 -6.72 8.68
CA GLU A 223 -13.33 -5.65 9.69
C GLU A 223 -11.90 -5.54 10.26
N PRO A 224 -11.44 -4.35 10.70
CA PRO A 224 -10.10 -4.17 11.26
C PRO A 224 -9.75 -5.13 12.41
N GLU A 225 -10.72 -5.55 13.23
CA GLU A 225 -10.53 -6.56 14.27
C GLU A 225 -10.21 -7.96 13.74
N GLU A 226 -10.65 -8.32 12.53
CA GLU A 226 -10.30 -9.60 11.90
C GLU A 226 -8.84 -9.61 11.43
N TYR A 227 -8.35 -8.47 10.92
CA TYR A 227 -6.93 -8.28 10.60
C TYR A 227 -6.07 -8.35 11.86
N ALA A 228 -6.52 -7.74 12.96
CA ALA A 228 -5.85 -7.84 14.25
C ALA A 228 -5.84 -9.28 14.81
N ALA A 229 -6.95 -10.03 14.66
CA ALA A 229 -6.97 -11.46 14.99
C ALA A 229 -5.93 -12.26 14.20
N GLN A 230 -5.83 -12.02 12.88
CA GLN A 230 -4.83 -12.69 12.06
C GLN A 230 -3.40 -12.20 12.37
N GLY A 231 -3.18 -10.92 12.65
CA GLY A 231 -1.86 -10.39 13.01
C GLY A 231 -1.31 -11.03 14.29
N LEU A 232 -2.16 -11.18 15.31
CA LEU A 232 -1.82 -11.92 16.52
C LEU A 232 -1.48 -13.39 16.20
N LYS A 233 -2.31 -14.07 15.40
CA LYS A 233 -2.08 -15.46 14.96
C LYS A 233 -0.79 -15.63 14.15
N SER A 234 -0.45 -14.67 13.29
CA SER A 234 0.79 -14.60 12.51
C SER A 234 2.03 -14.31 13.36
N GLY A 235 1.88 -14.14 14.68
CA GLY A 235 3.00 -13.93 15.60
C GLY A 235 3.58 -12.52 15.58
N LEU A 236 2.80 -11.52 15.13
CA LEU A 236 3.21 -10.13 15.07
C LEU A 236 3.06 -9.43 16.43
N LYS A 237 3.84 -8.36 16.63
CA LYS A 237 3.66 -7.41 17.75
C LYS A 237 2.52 -6.44 17.44
N GLY A 238 2.38 -6.06 16.18
CA GLY A 238 1.37 -5.13 15.74
C GLY A 238 1.08 -5.15 14.25
N ILE A 239 0.12 -4.31 13.87
CA ILE A 239 -0.29 -4.06 12.49
C ILE A 239 -0.48 -2.56 12.27
N ILE A 240 -0.19 -2.07 11.08
CA ILE A 240 -0.44 -0.69 10.68
C ILE A 240 -1.38 -0.68 9.49
N PHE A 241 -2.57 -0.09 9.66
CA PHE A 241 -3.47 0.12 8.53
C PHE A 241 -2.95 1.26 7.65
N THR A 242 -2.86 1.02 6.36
CA THR A 242 -2.42 1.97 5.34
C THR A 242 -3.43 1.95 4.20
N CYS A 243 -4.69 2.24 4.50
CA CYS A 243 -5.74 2.22 3.48
C CYS A 243 -5.51 3.34 2.44
N HIS A 244 -5.86 3.09 1.18
CA HIS A 244 -5.78 4.07 0.08
C HIS A 244 -6.42 5.42 0.44
N CYS A 245 -5.62 6.49 0.39
CA CYS A 245 -6.01 7.82 0.83
C CYS A 245 -7.11 8.47 -0.04
N PRO A 246 -7.91 9.39 0.51
CA PRO A 246 -8.77 10.24 -0.31
C PRO A 246 -7.94 11.16 -1.20
N MET A 247 -8.46 11.42 -2.40
CA MET A 247 -7.89 12.33 -3.39
C MET A 247 -8.99 13.29 -3.90
N PRO A 248 -8.64 14.52 -4.34
CA PRO A 248 -9.61 15.53 -4.71
C PRO A 248 -10.33 15.18 -6.03
N ASP A 249 -11.37 15.95 -6.35
CA ASP A 249 -12.03 16.00 -7.66
C ASP A 249 -12.51 14.65 -8.24
N GLY A 250 -12.72 13.66 -7.37
CA GLY A 250 -13.16 12.32 -7.77
C GLY A 250 -12.06 11.47 -8.42
N PHE A 251 -10.79 11.78 -8.18
CA PHE A 251 -9.63 10.99 -8.63
C PHE A 251 -9.77 9.51 -8.22
N TRP A 252 -9.78 8.62 -9.22
CA TRP A 252 -9.88 7.16 -9.11
C TRP A 252 -10.70 6.64 -7.89
N PRO A 253 -12.03 6.88 -7.85
CA PRO A 253 -12.84 6.76 -6.65
C PRO A 253 -13.29 5.31 -6.36
N SER A 254 -13.03 4.39 -7.30
CA SER A 254 -13.41 2.97 -7.18
C SER A 254 -12.41 2.14 -6.37
N VAL A 255 -11.32 2.73 -5.88
CA VAL A 255 -10.24 2.02 -5.16
C VAL A 255 -9.81 2.68 -3.85
N ARG A 256 -10.50 3.73 -3.40
CA ARG A 256 -10.13 4.52 -2.22
C ARG A 256 -11.36 5.01 -1.45
N MET A 257 -11.12 5.46 -0.22
CA MET A 257 -12.16 6.17 0.55
C MET A 257 -12.42 7.55 -0.06
N SER A 258 -13.65 8.05 0.03
CA SER A 258 -13.93 9.45 -0.27
C SER A 258 -13.40 10.35 0.85
N ASP A 259 -13.26 11.65 0.57
CA ASP A 259 -12.83 12.63 1.56
C ASP A 259 -13.72 12.67 2.83
N SER A 260 -15.03 12.43 2.64
CA SER A 260 -16.04 12.35 3.70
C SER A 260 -16.02 11.02 4.48
N GLU A 261 -15.31 10.00 4.02
CA GLU A 261 -15.15 8.71 4.72
C GLU A 261 -13.87 8.66 5.58
N PHE A 262 -13.01 9.68 5.52
CA PHE A 262 -11.76 9.72 6.26
C PHE A 262 -11.94 9.61 7.78
N ASP A 263 -12.92 10.33 8.36
CA ASP A 263 -13.18 10.27 9.79
C ASP A 263 -13.73 8.89 10.22
N THR A 264 -14.46 8.22 9.31
CA THR A 264 -14.86 6.82 9.48
C THR A 264 -13.65 5.89 9.47
N TYR A 265 -12.67 6.10 8.58
CA TYR A 265 -11.41 5.33 8.56
C TYR A 265 -10.66 5.43 9.88
N VAL A 266 -10.43 6.65 10.38
CA VAL A 266 -9.81 6.88 11.70
C VAL A 266 -10.58 6.17 12.81
N SER A 267 -11.91 6.29 12.80
CA SER A 267 -12.78 5.70 13.82
C SER A 267 -12.79 4.16 13.83
N ILE A 268 -12.74 3.49 12.68
CA ILE A 268 -12.70 2.01 12.63
C ILE A 268 -11.34 1.45 13.03
N VAL A 269 -10.24 2.18 12.79
CA VAL A 269 -8.90 1.78 13.23
C VAL A 269 -8.75 1.96 14.75
N ASP A 270 -9.17 3.09 15.32
CA ASP A 270 -9.15 3.28 16.79
C ASP A 270 -10.04 2.24 17.49
N ARG A 271 -11.24 1.95 16.96
CA ARG A 271 -12.12 0.89 17.49
C ARG A 271 -11.37 -0.45 17.65
N ALA A 272 -10.64 -0.88 16.62
CA ALA A 272 -9.83 -2.09 16.70
C ALA A 272 -8.62 -1.95 17.65
N ALA A 273 -7.98 -0.78 17.72
CA ALA A 273 -6.92 -0.51 18.68
C ALA A 273 -7.39 -0.62 20.14
N GLN A 274 -8.60 -0.14 20.46
CA GLN A 274 -9.18 -0.35 21.79
C GLN A 274 -9.53 -1.82 22.03
N ALA A 275 -10.09 -2.54 21.04
CA ALA A 275 -10.45 -3.95 21.15
C ALA A 275 -9.23 -4.90 21.33
N TYR A 276 -8.07 -4.51 20.81
CA TYR A 276 -6.81 -5.28 20.87
C TYR A 276 -5.78 -4.75 21.87
N ARG A 277 -6.11 -3.70 22.62
CA ARG A 277 -5.24 -3.08 23.61
C ARG A 277 -4.61 -4.10 24.57
N GLY A 278 -3.28 -4.18 24.58
CA GLY A 278 -2.52 -5.13 25.41
C GLY A 278 -2.37 -6.54 24.83
N LYS A 279 -3.01 -6.85 23.70
CA LYS A 279 -2.79 -8.06 22.89
C LYS A 279 -1.83 -7.79 21.73
N LEU A 280 -2.17 -6.78 20.93
CA LEU A 280 -1.55 -6.42 19.66
C LEU A 280 -1.60 -4.89 19.50
N ASP A 281 -0.50 -4.29 19.04
CA ASP A 281 -0.48 -2.86 18.70
C ASP A 281 -1.20 -2.67 17.35
N VAL A 282 -2.35 -1.98 17.33
CA VAL A 282 -3.04 -1.59 16.09
C VAL A 282 -2.80 -0.10 15.85
N CYS A 283 -2.13 0.22 14.77
CA CYS A 283 -1.63 1.56 14.45
C CYS A 283 -2.38 2.19 13.26
N LEU A 284 -2.48 3.51 13.28
CA LEU A 284 -3.12 4.31 12.22
C LEU A 284 -2.05 4.83 11.25
N GLY A 285 -2.02 4.32 10.04
CA GLY A 285 -1.25 4.89 8.94
C GLY A 285 -2.12 5.31 7.76
N LEU A 286 -1.50 5.52 6.61
CA LEU A 286 -2.19 5.82 5.34
C LEU A 286 -1.31 5.39 4.16
N GLU A 287 -1.88 4.72 3.16
CA GLU A 287 -1.23 4.65 1.84
C GLU A 287 -1.64 5.91 1.07
N SER A 288 -0.74 6.88 1.12
CA SER A 288 -0.90 8.20 0.56
C SER A 288 -0.36 8.24 -0.85
N GLU A 289 -1.20 8.62 -1.81
CA GLU A 289 -0.81 8.72 -3.22
C GLU A 289 0.32 9.75 -3.42
N PHE A 290 1.23 9.46 -4.35
CA PHE A 290 2.04 10.46 -5.03
C PHE A 290 1.55 10.63 -6.47
N PHE A 291 1.06 11.82 -6.77
CA PHE A 291 0.70 12.21 -8.14
C PHE A 291 1.23 13.63 -8.39
N PRO A 292 2.14 13.84 -9.36
CA PRO A 292 2.76 15.14 -9.58
C PRO A 292 1.74 16.29 -9.74
N GLY A 293 1.84 17.28 -8.85
CA GLY A 293 0.94 18.43 -8.73
C GLY A 293 -0.12 18.34 -7.62
N HIS A 294 -0.19 17.23 -6.86
CA HIS A 294 -1.12 17.06 -5.73
C HIS A 294 -0.45 17.14 -4.35
N GLU A 295 0.84 17.48 -4.30
CA GLU A 295 1.66 17.51 -3.08
C GLU A 295 1.03 18.37 -1.99
N LYS A 296 0.38 19.49 -2.36
CA LYS A 296 -0.28 20.38 -1.40
C LYS A 296 -1.57 19.80 -0.80
N TRP A 297 -2.30 18.97 -1.55
CA TRP A 297 -3.44 18.22 -1.02
C TRP A 297 -2.94 17.18 -0.01
N ILE A 298 -1.91 16.43 -0.39
CA ILE A 298 -1.29 15.39 0.44
C ILE A 298 -0.71 15.98 1.75
N GLU A 299 0.02 17.09 1.68
CA GLU A 299 0.56 17.80 2.85
C GLU A 299 -0.54 18.27 3.83
N ASN A 300 -1.72 18.63 3.32
CA ASN A 300 -2.86 19.00 4.17
C ASN A 300 -3.57 17.76 4.74
N LEU A 301 -3.68 16.68 3.96
CA LEU A 301 -4.27 15.41 4.38
C LEU A 301 -3.48 14.78 5.54
N HIS A 302 -2.14 14.82 5.49
CA HIS A 302 -1.28 14.31 6.56
C HIS A 302 -1.42 15.05 7.90
N LYS A 303 -2.05 16.23 7.93
CA LYS A 303 -2.28 17.03 9.14
C LYS A 303 -3.64 16.77 9.79
N ARG A 304 -4.49 15.90 9.21
CA ARG A 304 -5.84 15.61 9.71
C ARG A 304 -5.90 14.59 10.83
N ALA A 305 -4.83 13.82 11.05
CA ALA A 305 -4.73 12.82 12.11
C ALA A 305 -3.26 12.62 12.54
N ASP A 306 -3.06 12.15 13.77
CA ASP A 306 -1.74 11.76 14.28
C ASP A 306 -1.38 10.37 13.77
N PHE A 307 -0.79 10.31 12.56
CA PHE A 307 -0.40 9.06 11.92
C PHE A 307 0.85 8.43 12.55
N ASP A 308 0.82 7.11 12.72
CA ASP A 308 1.98 6.30 13.05
C ASP A 308 2.95 6.16 11.87
N TYR A 309 2.41 6.10 10.65
CA TYR A 309 3.16 5.78 9.43
C TYR A 309 2.46 6.31 8.17
N ILE A 310 3.21 6.98 7.31
CA ILE A 310 2.75 7.39 5.97
C ILE A 310 3.53 6.63 4.91
N LEU A 311 2.82 5.78 4.17
CA LEU A 311 3.32 5.00 3.06
C LEU A 311 3.01 5.72 1.74
N GLY A 312 4.03 6.03 0.93
CA GLY A 312 3.89 6.70 -0.36
C GLY A 312 3.61 5.74 -1.50
N GLY A 313 2.35 5.64 -1.92
CA GLY A 313 1.93 4.82 -3.06
C GLY A 313 2.07 5.57 -4.39
N LEU A 314 2.54 4.88 -5.43
CA LEU A 314 2.61 5.41 -6.80
C LEU A 314 1.85 4.47 -7.76
N HIS A 315 0.58 4.75 -8.01
CA HIS A 315 -0.28 3.80 -8.72
C HIS A 315 -0.40 4.08 -10.22
N TRP A 316 0.46 3.42 -10.99
CA TRP A 316 0.43 3.49 -12.46
C TRP A 316 -0.90 3.04 -13.08
N GLN A 317 -1.67 2.20 -12.37
CA GLN A 317 -2.97 1.66 -12.82
C GLN A 317 -4.10 2.70 -12.83
N SER A 318 -3.90 3.86 -12.18
CA SER A 318 -4.89 4.94 -12.19
C SER A 318 -5.11 5.44 -13.62
N LYS A 319 -6.38 5.62 -14.02
CA LYS A 319 -6.72 6.22 -15.32
C LYS A 319 -6.14 7.61 -15.46
N ASP A 320 -6.12 8.37 -14.38
CA ASP A 320 -5.57 9.73 -14.30
C ASP A 320 -4.04 9.71 -14.50
N TYR A 321 -3.36 8.65 -14.04
CA TYR A 321 -1.91 8.49 -14.21
C TYR A 321 -1.58 8.04 -15.64
N LEU A 322 -2.28 7.04 -16.16
CA LEU A 322 -2.12 6.59 -17.55
C LEU A 322 -2.37 7.73 -18.53
N ALA A 323 -3.51 8.42 -18.42
CA ALA A 323 -3.88 9.51 -19.33
C ALA A 323 -2.87 10.68 -19.34
N LYS A 324 -2.14 10.90 -18.25
CA LYS A 324 -1.16 11.98 -18.12
C LYS A 324 0.27 11.56 -18.48
N PHE A 325 0.64 10.29 -18.27
CA PHE A 325 2.04 9.86 -18.30
C PHE A 325 2.34 8.67 -19.22
N GLU A 326 1.34 7.89 -19.65
CA GLU A 326 1.48 6.77 -20.62
C GLU A 326 1.80 7.30 -22.02
N THR A 327 3.06 7.69 -22.23
CA THR A 327 3.53 8.38 -23.44
C THR A 327 4.81 7.74 -23.97
N GLY A 328 4.94 7.70 -25.30
CA GLY A 328 6.08 7.09 -25.97
C GLY A 328 6.05 5.56 -25.93
N THR A 329 7.19 4.94 -25.59
CA THR A 329 7.34 3.48 -25.51
C THR A 329 7.03 2.95 -24.10
N ILE A 330 6.76 1.64 -23.99
CA ILE A 330 6.63 0.94 -22.71
C ILE A 330 7.85 1.18 -21.80
N GLU A 331 9.05 1.24 -22.38
CA GLU A 331 10.28 1.57 -21.64
C GLU A 331 10.29 3.00 -21.12
N ASN A 332 9.88 3.98 -21.94
CA ASN A 332 9.83 5.39 -21.53
C ASN A 332 8.82 5.57 -20.39
N PHE A 333 7.64 4.94 -20.46
CA PHE A 333 6.68 4.95 -19.36
C PHE A 333 7.26 4.36 -18.06
N ARG A 334 7.96 3.22 -18.14
CA ARG A 334 8.67 2.62 -16.99
C ARG A 334 9.75 3.57 -16.44
N ARG A 335 10.49 4.29 -17.29
CA ARG A 335 11.47 5.29 -16.85
C ARG A 335 10.80 6.48 -16.16
N SER A 336 9.69 7.00 -16.70
CA SER A 336 8.89 8.06 -16.07
C SER A 336 8.30 7.63 -14.72
N TYR A 337 7.89 6.37 -14.57
CA TYR A 337 7.46 5.83 -13.28
C TYR A 337 8.58 5.88 -12.24
N PHE A 338 9.78 5.40 -12.56
CA PHE A 338 10.91 5.47 -11.62
C PHE A 338 11.36 6.92 -11.35
N GLU A 339 11.22 7.83 -12.31
CA GLU A 339 11.43 9.27 -12.10
C GLU A 339 10.44 9.84 -11.07
N HIS A 340 9.14 9.53 -11.18
CA HIS A 340 8.15 9.93 -10.17
C HIS A 340 8.38 9.27 -8.81
N LEU A 341 8.95 8.06 -8.75
CA LEU A 341 9.37 7.42 -7.50
C LEU A 341 10.53 8.18 -6.82
N ALA A 342 11.46 8.76 -7.59
CA ALA A 342 12.47 9.64 -7.01
C ALA A 342 11.84 10.96 -6.51
N GLN A 343 10.91 11.53 -7.27
CA GLN A 343 10.23 12.77 -6.88
C GLN A 343 9.34 12.58 -5.63
N SER A 344 8.73 11.41 -5.44
CA SER A 344 7.97 11.10 -4.23
C SER A 344 8.88 11.07 -3.00
N ALA A 345 10.07 10.46 -3.07
CA ALA A 345 11.08 10.56 -2.02
C ALA A 345 11.50 12.02 -1.74
N GLU A 346 11.83 12.75 -2.80
CA GLU A 346 12.34 14.13 -2.72
C GLU A 346 11.29 15.14 -2.20
N SER A 347 9.99 14.80 -2.24
CA SER A 347 8.92 15.62 -1.66
C SER A 347 8.98 15.76 -0.13
N GLY A 348 9.62 14.80 0.57
CA GLY A 348 9.66 14.75 2.04
C GLY A 348 8.32 14.46 2.73
N LEU A 349 7.29 14.04 2.00
CA LEU A 349 5.94 13.81 2.55
C LEU A 349 5.76 12.44 3.21
N TYR A 350 6.55 11.44 2.80
CA TYR A 350 6.35 10.02 3.13
C TYR A 350 7.45 9.49 4.07
N ASP A 351 7.12 8.49 4.88
CA ASP A 351 8.08 7.79 5.74
C ASP A 351 8.77 6.63 4.98
N CYS A 352 8.03 6.04 4.06
CA CYS A 352 8.42 4.90 3.24
C CYS A 352 7.72 4.96 1.88
N LEU A 353 8.34 4.42 0.83
CA LEU A 353 7.73 4.30 -0.50
C LEU A 353 7.22 2.88 -0.76
N ALA A 354 5.95 2.76 -1.16
CA ALA A 354 5.29 1.48 -1.42
C ALA A 354 5.79 0.83 -2.70
N HIS A 355 5.77 -0.51 -2.71
CA HIS A 355 5.86 -1.39 -3.89
C HIS A 355 6.65 -0.80 -5.08
N PRO A 356 7.94 -0.46 -4.87
CA PRO A 356 8.68 0.49 -5.71
C PRO A 356 8.95 0.06 -7.16
N ASP A 357 8.77 -1.21 -7.53
CA ASP A 357 8.82 -1.68 -8.93
C ASP A 357 7.46 -2.12 -9.50
N LEU A 358 6.33 -1.65 -8.94
CA LEU A 358 4.97 -2.09 -9.31
C LEU A 358 4.68 -2.02 -10.82
N VAL A 359 5.35 -1.10 -11.53
CA VAL A 359 5.34 -0.96 -12.99
C VAL A 359 5.85 -2.19 -13.76
N LYS A 360 6.46 -3.20 -13.11
CA LYS A 360 6.75 -4.50 -13.74
C LYS A 360 5.50 -5.27 -14.15
N ASN A 361 4.37 -4.96 -13.54
CA ASN A 361 3.06 -5.51 -13.93
C ASN A 361 2.43 -4.77 -15.13
N TYR A 362 3.02 -3.67 -15.60
CA TYR A 362 2.64 -3.03 -16.87
C TYR A 362 3.36 -3.73 -18.02
N HIS A 363 2.60 -4.49 -18.83
CA HIS A 363 3.09 -5.43 -19.85
C HIS A 363 4.13 -6.44 -19.30
N PRO A 364 3.75 -7.35 -18.37
CA PRO A 364 4.69 -8.20 -17.63
C PRO A 364 5.53 -9.12 -18.51
N ASP A 365 4.99 -9.60 -19.63
CA ASP A 365 5.71 -10.44 -20.61
C ASP A 365 6.90 -9.73 -21.27
N SER A 366 6.94 -8.39 -21.19
CA SER A 366 8.02 -7.54 -21.69
C SER A 366 8.91 -6.98 -20.57
N TRP A 367 8.74 -7.42 -19.32
CA TRP A 367 9.57 -6.95 -18.22
C TRP A 367 10.98 -7.54 -18.30
N CYS A 368 11.97 -6.66 -18.36
CA CYS A 368 13.37 -7.01 -18.30
C CYS A 368 14.10 -5.93 -17.49
N PHE A 369 14.50 -6.25 -16.26
CA PHE A 369 15.13 -5.30 -15.34
C PHE A 369 16.39 -4.67 -15.94
N ALA A 370 17.19 -5.43 -16.69
CA ALA A 370 18.42 -4.96 -17.31
C ALA A 370 18.23 -3.73 -18.24
N ILE A 371 17.08 -3.58 -18.89
CA ILE A 371 16.76 -2.45 -19.77
C ILE A 371 16.57 -1.13 -18.98
N ILE A 372 15.97 -1.24 -17.79
CA ILE A 372 15.64 -0.11 -16.92
C ILE A 372 16.66 0.10 -15.79
N LYS A 373 17.59 -0.84 -15.59
CA LYS A 373 18.59 -0.85 -14.52
C LYS A 373 19.33 0.47 -14.36
N ASN A 374 19.83 1.07 -15.45
CA ASN A 374 20.56 2.36 -15.37
C ASN A 374 19.67 3.52 -14.87
N THR A 375 18.37 3.51 -15.16
CA THR A 375 17.42 4.48 -14.60
C THR A 375 17.18 4.19 -13.12
N VAL A 376 17.01 2.91 -12.73
CA VAL A 376 16.84 2.50 -11.34
C VAL A 376 18.08 2.85 -10.49
N THR A 377 19.30 2.65 -11.00
CA THR A 377 20.55 3.08 -10.34
C THR A 377 20.49 4.56 -9.96
N THR A 378 20.23 5.44 -10.94
CA THR A 378 20.17 6.90 -10.74
C THR A 378 19.03 7.32 -9.81
N VAL A 379 17.90 6.63 -9.88
CA VAL A 379 16.72 6.87 -9.02
C VAL A 379 17.01 6.46 -7.58
N LEU A 380 17.60 5.29 -7.35
CA LEU A 380 18.01 4.87 -6.01
C LEU A 380 19.12 5.75 -5.43
N ASP A 381 20.04 6.26 -6.25
CA ASP A 381 21.06 7.25 -5.84
C ASP A 381 20.44 8.61 -5.41
N ARG A 382 19.22 8.93 -5.85
CA ARG A 382 18.44 10.09 -5.39
C ARG A 382 17.69 9.75 -4.11
N ILE A 383 16.92 8.65 -4.11
CA ILE A 383 16.12 8.21 -2.95
C ILE A 383 17.00 8.04 -1.71
N ALA A 384 18.19 7.43 -1.84
CA ALA A 384 19.12 7.23 -0.73
C ALA A 384 19.57 8.54 -0.03
N LYS A 385 19.57 9.69 -0.72
CA LYS A 385 19.93 11.00 -0.15
C LYS A 385 18.83 11.60 0.72
N THR A 386 17.59 11.14 0.57
CA THR A 386 16.42 11.65 1.31
C THR A 386 16.30 11.01 2.70
N GLY A 387 16.83 9.80 2.89
CA GLY A 387 16.69 9.01 4.11
C GLY A 387 15.32 8.33 4.28
N VAL A 388 14.41 8.46 3.30
CA VAL A 388 13.12 7.74 3.27
C VAL A 388 13.35 6.22 3.23
N ALA A 389 12.45 5.45 3.83
CA ALA A 389 12.45 4.00 3.67
C ALA A 389 11.83 3.59 2.32
N MET A 390 11.99 2.32 1.95
CA MET A 390 11.26 1.70 0.84
C MET A 390 10.66 0.37 1.30
N GLU A 391 9.58 -0.05 0.65
CA GLU A 391 8.87 -1.26 1.02
C GLU A 391 9.46 -2.49 0.31
N LEU A 392 9.57 -3.63 1.02
CA LEU A 392 9.51 -4.97 0.42
C LEU A 392 8.10 -5.53 0.60
N ASN A 393 7.29 -5.41 -0.44
CA ASN A 393 5.89 -5.80 -0.49
C ASN A 393 5.75 -7.28 -0.87
N SER A 394 5.20 -8.10 0.04
CA SER A 394 5.07 -9.54 -0.19
C SER A 394 3.94 -9.91 -1.15
N SER A 395 2.96 -9.01 -1.37
CA SER A 395 1.85 -9.25 -2.30
C SER A 395 2.27 -9.39 -3.76
N GLY A 396 3.49 -8.97 -4.12
CA GLY A 396 4.03 -9.11 -5.47
C GLY A 396 3.96 -10.56 -5.99
N LEU A 397 4.13 -11.54 -5.09
CA LEU A 397 3.94 -12.96 -5.38
C LEU A 397 2.52 -13.33 -5.90
N ASN A 398 1.52 -12.53 -5.55
CA ASN A 398 0.11 -12.68 -5.96
C ASN A 398 -0.25 -11.84 -7.20
N LYS A 399 0.68 -11.09 -7.81
CA LYS A 399 0.42 -10.26 -9.00
C LYS A 399 0.81 -11.02 -10.29
N SER A 400 0.52 -10.44 -11.45
CA SER A 400 0.78 -11.07 -12.77
C SER A 400 2.26 -11.37 -13.02
N TYR A 401 3.16 -10.47 -12.60
CA TYR A 401 4.59 -10.77 -12.49
C TYR A 401 4.86 -11.25 -11.05
N SER A 402 4.80 -12.57 -10.85
CA SER A 402 4.88 -13.21 -9.52
C SER A 402 6.30 -13.16 -8.95
N GLU A 403 6.62 -12.03 -8.33
CA GLU A 403 7.87 -11.74 -7.62
C GLU A 403 7.54 -10.72 -6.53
N MET A 404 8.17 -10.79 -5.35
CA MET A 404 8.06 -9.70 -4.37
C MET A 404 8.47 -8.36 -4.99
N ASN A 405 8.01 -7.26 -4.41
CA ASN A 405 8.23 -5.93 -4.95
C ASN A 405 8.99 -5.07 -3.91
N PRO A 406 10.24 -4.65 -4.18
CA PRO A 406 10.95 -4.79 -5.43
C PRO A 406 11.49 -6.21 -5.67
N GLY A 407 11.80 -6.50 -6.93
CA GLY A 407 12.49 -7.72 -7.33
C GLY A 407 13.94 -7.77 -6.84
N ASN A 408 14.50 -8.98 -6.80
CA ASN A 408 15.72 -9.27 -6.04
C ASN A 408 16.96 -8.47 -6.50
N GLU A 409 17.01 -8.03 -7.77
CA GLU A 409 18.12 -7.21 -8.26
C GLU A 409 18.05 -5.76 -7.76
N MET A 410 16.86 -5.14 -7.79
CA MET A 410 16.63 -3.82 -7.22
C MET A 410 16.77 -3.84 -5.69
N LEU A 411 16.31 -4.91 -5.03
CA LEU A 411 16.45 -5.09 -3.58
C LEU A 411 17.93 -5.08 -3.13
N ARG A 412 18.83 -5.77 -3.86
CA ARG A 412 20.27 -5.69 -3.64
C ARG A 412 20.83 -4.28 -3.87
N MET A 413 20.41 -3.62 -4.96
CA MET A 413 20.84 -2.24 -5.25
C MET A 413 20.41 -1.24 -4.17
N MET A 414 19.30 -1.49 -3.47
CA MET A 414 18.86 -0.71 -2.31
C MET A 414 19.68 -1.00 -1.06
N ALA A 415 20.03 -2.27 -0.80
CA ALA A 415 20.91 -2.68 0.30
C ALA A 415 22.31 -2.06 0.18
N GLU A 416 22.91 -2.09 -1.02
CA GLU A 416 24.19 -1.44 -1.35
C GLU A 416 24.21 0.06 -0.98
N ARG A 417 23.05 0.72 -1.08
CA ARG A 417 22.85 2.14 -0.79
C ARG A 417 22.40 2.42 0.65
N LYS A 418 22.20 1.37 1.45
CA LYS A 418 21.67 1.45 2.83
C LYS A 418 20.31 2.16 2.92
N ILE A 419 19.47 2.00 1.90
CA ILE A 419 18.09 2.50 1.94
C ILE A 419 17.31 1.67 2.97
N PRO A 420 16.73 2.28 4.02
CA PRO A 420 15.97 1.56 5.04
C PRO A 420 14.79 0.79 4.44
N ILE A 421 14.46 -0.36 5.00
CA ILE A 421 13.47 -1.27 4.41
C ILE A 421 12.35 -1.62 5.39
N VAL A 422 11.09 -1.52 4.94
CA VAL A 422 9.89 -1.94 5.70
C VAL A 422 9.24 -3.10 4.97
N ILE A 423 8.65 -4.07 5.68
CA ILE A 423 7.86 -5.15 5.06
C ILE A 423 6.35 -4.85 5.21
N GLY A 424 5.61 -5.05 4.13
CA GLY A 424 4.15 -4.97 4.09
C GLY A 424 3.54 -6.13 3.32
N SER A 425 2.36 -6.61 3.73
CA SER A 425 1.66 -7.69 3.03
C SER A 425 0.72 -7.23 1.92
N ASP A 426 0.40 -5.92 1.88
CA ASP A 426 -0.67 -5.35 1.06
C ASP A 426 -1.96 -6.19 1.20
N ALA A 427 -2.31 -6.47 2.46
CA ALA A 427 -3.45 -7.31 2.79
C ALA A 427 -4.77 -6.59 2.48
N HIS A 428 -5.50 -7.18 1.54
CA HIS A 428 -6.86 -6.81 1.14
C HIS A 428 -7.95 -7.75 1.71
N LYS A 429 -7.55 -8.70 2.55
CA LYS A 429 -8.44 -9.55 3.35
C LYS A 429 -7.69 -10.01 4.60
N PRO A 430 -8.36 -10.31 5.73
CA PRO A 430 -7.70 -10.64 6.99
C PRO A 430 -6.66 -11.75 6.85
N SER A 431 -6.99 -12.80 6.07
CA SER A 431 -6.13 -13.97 5.88
C SER A 431 -4.76 -13.71 5.22
N ARG A 432 -4.49 -12.48 4.76
CA ARG A 432 -3.21 -12.10 4.12
C ARG A 432 -2.27 -11.33 5.06
N VAL A 433 -2.68 -11.01 6.29
CA VAL A 433 -1.82 -10.30 7.26
C VAL A 433 -0.61 -11.16 7.65
N GLY A 434 0.59 -10.63 7.43
CA GLY A 434 1.86 -11.33 7.59
C GLY A 434 2.18 -12.38 6.50
N GLU A 435 1.43 -12.40 5.39
CA GLU A 435 1.62 -13.38 4.31
C GLU A 435 3.04 -13.32 3.73
N HIS A 436 3.71 -14.48 3.66
CA HIS A 436 5.09 -14.66 3.19
C HIS A 436 6.20 -13.91 3.98
N PHE A 437 5.94 -13.41 5.19
CA PHE A 437 6.93 -12.60 5.95
C PHE A 437 8.25 -13.32 6.23
N ILE A 438 8.25 -14.62 6.55
CA ILE A 438 9.49 -15.39 6.75
C ILE A 438 10.32 -15.45 5.45
N THR A 439 9.66 -15.58 4.29
CA THR A 439 10.32 -15.55 2.98
C THR A 439 10.89 -14.17 2.69
N ALA A 440 10.14 -13.10 2.99
CA ALA A 440 10.59 -11.72 2.80
C ALA A 440 11.83 -11.41 3.65
N LEU A 441 11.81 -11.76 4.94
CA LEU A 441 12.94 -11.58 5.86
C LEU A 441 14.20 -12.34 5.42
N ASN A 442 14.06 -13.57 4.94
CA ASN A 442 15.19 -14.31 4.37
C ASN A 442 15.73 -13.62 3.11
N ASN A 443 14.85 -13.16 2.20
CA ASN A 443 15.23 -12.45 0.98
C ASN A 443 15.96 -11.12 1.28
N LEU A 444 15.58 -10.41 2.35
CA LEU A 444 16.31 -9.25 2.84
C LEU A 444 17.75 -9.62 3.24
N SER A 445 17.93 -10.66 4.07
CA SER A 445 19.27 -11.12 4.46
C SER A 445 20.11 -11.61 3.28
N GLU A 446 19.51 -12.36 2.35
CA GLU A 446 20.18 -12.80 1.11
C GLU A 446 20.54 -11.64 0.18
N SER A 447 19.80 -10.52 0.26
CA SER A 447 20.08 -9.29 -0.49
C SER A 447 21.06 -8.33 0.19
N GLY A 448 21.53 -8.65 1.40
CA GLY A 448 22.54 -7.87 2.12
C GLY A 448 22.01 -6.94 3.23
N TYR A 449 20.74 -7.07 3.63
CA TYR A 449 20.21 -6.38 4.80
C TYR A 449 20.50 -7.13 6.11
N GLU A 450 20.93 -6.39 7.14
CA GLU A 450 21.03 -6.89 8.52
C GLU A 450 19.80 -6.51 9.37
N GLU A 451 19.13 -5.42 8.99
CA GLU A 451 18.04 -4.79 9.74
C GLU A 451 16.80 -4.58 8.87
N VAL A 452 15.63 -4.56 9.52
CA VAL A 452 14.32 -4.27 8.94
C VAL A 452 13.59 -3.30 9.87
N SER A 453 12.88 -2.36 9.27
CA SER A 453 12.25 -1.24 9.97
C SER A 453 10.74 -1.41 10.09
N TYR A 454 10.16 -0.74 11.09
CA TYR A 454 8.75 -0.34 11.11
C TYR A 454 8.65 1.10 11.65
N PHE A 455 7.46 1.68 11.67
CA PHE A 455 7.25 3.04 12.16
C PHE A 455 6.21 3.09 13.28
N GLN A 456 6.42 4.00 14.23
CA GLN A 456 5.42 4.44 15.20
C GLN A 456 5.56 5.95 15.36
N LYS A 457 4.44 6.68 15.36
CA LYS A 457 4.40 8.16 15.44
C LYS A 457 5.36 8.87 14.47
N ARG A 458 5.42 8.42 13.21
CA ARG A 458 6.36 8.88 12.17
C ARG A 458 7.85 8.66 12.48
N GLN A 459 8.18 7.91 13.53
CA GLN A 459 9.57 7.57 13.90
C GLN A 459 9.91 6.15 13.47
N ARG A 460 11.03 6.01 12.75
CA ARG A 460 11.55 4.71 12.31
C ARG A 460 12.15 3.94 13.49
N ILE A 461 11.81 2.67 13.60
CA ILE A 461 12.36 1.74 14.58
C ILE A 461 13.00 0.59 13.80
N ASP A 462 14.33 0.54 13.85
CA ASP A 462 15.14 -0.45 13.15
C ASP A 462 15.37 -1.69 14.06
N LEU A 463 15.17 -2.90 13.51
CA LEU A 463 15.33 -4.17 14.21
C LEU A 463 16.21 -5.13 13.42
N LYS A 464 17.04 -5.91 14.10
CA LYS A 464 17.81 -6.99 13.46
C LYS A 464 16.88 -8.06 12.89
N ILE A 465 17.12 -8.46 11.64
CA ILE A 465 16.33 -9.50 10.97
C ILE A 465 16.41 -10.85 11.71
N SER A 466 17.55 -11.16 12.32
CA SER A 466 17.74 -12.34 13.19
C SER A 466 16.73 -12.40 14.34
N ASP A 467 16.51 -11.25 14.98
CA ASP A 467 15.74 -11.14 16.21
C ASP A 467 14.24 -11.13 15.87
N VAL A 468 13.88 -10.47 14.76
CA VAL A 468 12.55 -10.56 14.15
C VAL A 468 12.19 -12.00 13.80
N LEU A 469 13.04 -12.72 13.04
CA LEU A 469 12.83 -14.12 12.66
C LEU A 469 12.68 -15.04 13.89
N ALA A 470 13.49 -14.85 14.92
CA ALA A 470 13.37 -15.59 16.17
C ALA A 470 12.04 -15.28 16.89
N SER A 471 11.62 -14.02 16.93
CA SER A 471 10.39 -13.58 17.59
C SER A 471 9.13 -14.13 16.92
N ILE A 472 9.05 -14.12 15.59
CA ILE A 472 7.89 -14.62 14.84
C ILE A 472 7.75 -16.13 15.01
N ARG A 473 8.85 -16.90 14.88
CA ARG A 473 8.83 -18.37 15.08
C ARG A 473 8.33 -18.72 16.47
N LYS A 474 8.93 -18.12 17.50
CA LYS A 474 8.52 -18.31 18.89
C LYS A 474 7.04 -17.91 19.11
N ALA A 475 6.57 -16.84 18.51
CA ALA A 475 5.18 -16.40 18.67
C ALA A 475 4.19 -17.39 18.01
N ILE A 476 4.50 -17.91 16.81
CA ILE A 476 3.71 -18.95 16.14
C ILE A 476 3.67 -20.24 16.97
N ASP A 477 4.82 -20.68 17.51
CA ASP A 477 4.91 -21.87 18.37
C ASP A 477 4.08 -21.75 19.67
N ASN A 478 3.90 -20.53 20.20
CA ASN A 478 3.07 -20.29 21.39
C ASN A 478 1.57 -20.10 21.07
N ASN A 479 1.22 -19.90 19.81
CA ASN A 479 -0.15 -19.67 19.33
C ASN A 479 -0.77 -20.91 18.64
N SER A 480 0.00 -22.01 18.54
CA SER A 480 -0.37 -23.28 17.91
C SER A 480 -0.77 -24.33 18.94
#